data_AF-A0A0Q7DAD4-F1
#
_entry.id   AF-A0A0Q7DAD4-F1
#
_cell.length_a   1.000
_cell.length_b   1.000
_cell.length_c   1.000
_cell.angle_alpha   90.00
_cell.angle_beta   90.00
_cell.angle_gamma   90.00
#
_symmetry.space_group_name_H-M   'P 1'
#
loop_
_entity.id
_entity.type
_entity.pdbx_description
1 polymer ?
#
loop_
_entity_poly.entity_id
_entity_poly.type
_entity_poly.pdbx_seq_one_letter_code
_entity_poly.pdbx_strand_id
1 'polypeptide(L)'
;MRSYFAWIAAALLAAPAVAADHPWLSSPLRTQQPETYFTNLRDGDSIETPFVLKFGLSRYGLAPIVKPVDGAGHHHLLVNRDLPLDFTKPLPFNDQYIHFGKGQMETVLTFVPGTYTLRLLLADHKHIPYFVYSKPMKITVTKKNEDVDPKTLIQPGVAILEPRSGEPQRPPFRVRLHASGLNVGHVDIQDKGVGHFRLIAERAGAPTERIDLVKGLTEVWLAPPPGNYKLKVELVQNADQQVMATSAPIDLEVPR
;
A
#
# COMPACT_ATOMS: atom_id res chain seq x y z
N MET A 1 61.91 -13.53 -32.78
CA MET A 1 60.83 -13.89 -31.84
C MET A 1 59.94 -12.67 -31.67
N ARG A 2 58.69 -12.71 -32.14
CA ARG A 2 57.73 -11.61 -32.03
C ARG A 2 56.93 -11.78 -30.73
N SER A 3 57.12 -10.89 -29.77
CA SER A 3 56.32 -10.86 -28.54
C SER A 3 55.06 -10.04 -28.77
N TYR A 4 53.90 -10.69 -28.68
CA TYR A 4 52.59 -10.05 -28.66
C TYR A 4 52.23 -9.72 -27.21
N PHE A 5 52.07 -8.44 -26.89
CA PHE A 5 51.44 -8.01 -25.63
C PHE A 5 49.93 -7.93 -25.84
N ALA A 6 49.19 -8.85 -25.22
CA ALA A 6 47.74 -8.80 -25.14
C ALA A 6 47.34 -7.88 -23.98
N TRP A 7 46.66 -6.77 -24.29
CA TRP A 7 46.03 -5.92 -23.29
C TRP A 7 44.66 -6.53 -22.94
N ILE A 8 44.51 -6.98 -21.69
CA ILE A 8 43.20 -7.37 -21.15
C ILE A 8 42.53 -6.10 -20.64
N ALA A 9 41.51 -5.63 -21.36
CA ALA A 9 40.61 -4.59 -20.88
C ALA A 9 39.64 -5.22 -19.86
N ALA A 10 39.81 -4.89 -18.58
CA ALA A 10 38.85 -5.26 -17.55
C ALA A 10 37.60 -4.38 -17.68
N ALA A 11 36.49 -4.96 -18.14
CA ALA A 11 35.20 -4.31 -18.09
C ALA A 11 34.73 -4.23 -16.63
N LEU A 12 34.68 -3.01 -16.06
CA LEU A 12 33.99 -2.80 -14.79
C LEU A 12 32.49 -3.01 -15.01
N LEU A 13 31.95 -4.10 -14.46
CA LEU A 13 30.52 -4.26 -14.26
C LEU A 13 30.09 -3.27 -13.17
N ALA A 14 29.35 -2.22 -13.56
CA ALA A 14 28.67 -1.37 -12.59
C ALA A 14 27.59 -2.21 -11.89
N ALA A 15 27.75 -2.44 -10.59
CA ALA A 15 26.69 -3.02 -9.77
C ALA A 15 25.47 -2.08 -9.78
N PRO A 16 24.23 -2.60 -9.81
CA PRO A 16 23.06 -1.75 -9.68
C PRO A 16 23.12 -1.04 -8.33
N ALA A 17 23.05 0.29 -8.36
CA ALA A 17 22.93 1.08 -7.15
C ALA A 17 21.59 0.74 -6.49
N VAL A 18 21.65 0.13 -5.31
CA VAL A 18 20.46 0.03 -4.45
C VAL A 18 20.09 1.45 -4.10
N ALA A 19 18.94 1.95 -4.58
CA ALA A 19 18.48 3.28 -4.26
C ALA A 19 18.37 3.38 -2.72
N ALA A 20 19.17 4.27 -2.13
CA ALA A 20 19.08 4.52 -0.70
C ALA A 20 17.69 5.07 -0.39
N ASP A 21 17.06 4.57 0.68
CA ASP A 21 15.79 5.12 1.17
C ASP A 21 15.97 6.63 1.42
N HIS A 22 14.99 7.43 1.01
CA HIS A 22 15.03 8.90 1.15
C HIS A 22 15.28 9.31 2.63
N PRO A 23 16.09 10.34 2.92
CA PRO A 23 16.47 10.70 4.30
C PRO A 23 15.30 11.09 5.21
N TRP A 24 14.16 11.45 4.64
CA TRP A 24 12.95 11.75 5.42
C TRP A 24 12.18 10.50 5.83
N LEU A 25 12.46 9.33 5.26
CA LEU A 25 11.83 8.09 5.69
C LEU A 25 12.38 7.72 7.07
N SER A 26 11.50 7.66 8.04
CA SER A 26 11.78 7.20 9.39
C SER A 26 11.19 5.82 9.60
N SER A 27 11.78 5.04 10.50
CA SER A 27 11.08 3.87 11.04
C SER A 27 9.98 4.33 12.01
N PRO A 28 8.86 3.59 12.09
CA PRO A 28 7.91 3.75 13.20
C PRO A 28 8.63 3.54 14.53
N LEU A 29 8.04 4.05 15.61
CA LEU A 29 8.47 3.72 16.96
C LEU A 29 8.56 2.18 17.11
N ARG A 30 9.68 1.68 17.65
CA ARG A 30 10.09 0.26 17.66
C ARG A 30 9.06 -0.74 18.23
N THR A 31 7.98 -0.26 18.84
CA THR A 31 6.96 -1.07 19.52
C THR A 31 5.80 -1.50 18.63
N GLN A 32 5.64 -0.96 17.42
CA GLN A 32 4.52 -1.29 16.55
C GLN A 32 4.80 -2.54 15.69
N GLN A 33 4.01 -3.59 15.89
CA GLN A 33 4.02 -4.79 15.05
C GLN A 33 3.43 -4.47 13.66
N PRO A 34 3.86 -5.17 12.59
CA PRO A 34 3.22 -5.07 11.28
C PRO A 34 1.76 -5.53 11.38
N GLU A 35 0.85 -4.81 10.73
CA GLU A 35 -0.56 -5.13 10.70
C GLU A 35 -1.19 -4.72 9.36
N THR A 36 -2.27 -5.41 9.00
CA THR A 36 -3.22 -4.90 8.01
C THR A 36 -4.35 -4.19 8.74
N TYR A 37 -4.97 -3.20 8.11
CA TYR A 37 -6.04 -2.42 8.74
C TYR A 37 -7.08 -1.93 7.75
N PHE A 38 -8.30 -1.73 8.23
CA PHE A 38 -9.35 -1.02 7.50
C PHE A 38 -9.16 0.49 7.67
N THR A 39 -9.39 1.26 6.61
CA THR A 39 -9.20 2.72 6.64
C THR A 39 -10.50 3.50 6.73
N ASN A 40 -11.63 2.90 6.36
CA ASN A 40 -12.93 3.57 6.31
C ASN A 40 -14.05 2.79 7.02
N LEU A 41 -13.69 1.84 7.89
CA LEU A 41 -14.64 1.02 8.63
C LEU A 41 -14.06 0.69 10.01
N ARG A 42 -14.91 0.67 11.04
CA ARG A 42 -14.57 0.43 12.45
C ARG A 42 -15.44 -0.67 13.05
N ASP A 43 -14.97 -1.23 14.17
CA ASP A 43 -15.69 -2.25 14.91
C ASP A 43 -17.01 -1.72 15.45
N GLY A 44 -18.09 -2.48 15.20
CA GLY A 44 -19.46 -2.11 15.53
C GLY A 44 -20.18 -1.27 14.48
N ASP A 45 -19.53 -0.86 13.40
CA ASP A 45 -20.17 -0.01 12.38
C ASP A 45 -21.37 -0.70 11.72
N SER A 46 -22.38 0.11 11.40
CA SER A 46 -23.54 -0.27 10.59
C SER A 46 -23.43 0.38 9.21
N ILE A 47 -23.56 -0.43 8.16
CA ILE A 47 -23.41 0.00 6.76
C ILE A 47 -24.58 -0.47 5.90
N GLU A 48 -24.79 0.21 4.78
CA GLU A 48 -25.57 -0.32 3.67
C GLU A 48 -24.62 -0.81 2.57
N THR A 49 -25.03 -1.83 1.82
CA THR A 49 -24.30 -2.33 0.66
C THR A 49 -24.99 -1.91 -0.64
N PRO A 50 -24.27 -1.77 -1.77
CA PRO A 50 -22.83 -1.95 -1.94
C PRO A 50 -21.97 -0.91 -1.19
N PHE A 51 -20.90 -1.37 -0.54
CA PHE A 51 -20.00 -0.53 0.27
C PHE A 51 -18.55 -0.69 -0.20
N VAL A 52 -17.86 0.40 -0.52
CA VAL A 52 -16.43 0.36 -0.84
C VAL A 52 -15.63 0.18 0.46
N LEU A 53 -15.15 -1.01 0.72
CA LEU A 53 -14.24 -1.30 1.82
C LEU A 53 -12.81 -0.97 1.41
N LYS A 54 -12.12 -0.14 2.19
CA LYS A 54 -10.74 0.28 1.95
C LYS A 54 -9.82 -0.21 3.06
N PHE A 55 -8.60 -0.55 2.68
CA PHE A 55 -7.64 -1.14 3.60
C PHE A 55 -6.19 -0.81 3.22
N GLY A 56 -5.31 -0.98 4.19
CA GLY A 56 -3.88 -0.76 4.05
C GLY A 56 -3.06 -1.73 4.90
N LEU A 57 -1.76 -1.47 4.92
CA LEU A 57 -0.71 -2.34 5.45
C LEU A 57 0.41 -1.50 6.05
N SER A 58 0.85 -1.86 7.26
CA SER A 58 2.03 -1.28 7.89
C SER A 58 3.26 -2.17 7.73
N ARG A 59 4.42 -1.53 7.53
CA ARG A 59 5.79 -2.12 7.56
C ARG A 59 6.11 -3.20 6.52
N TYR A 60 5.12 -3.72 5.80
CA TYR A 60 5.27 -4.60 4.64
C TYR A 60 4.82 -3.88 3.36
N GLY A 61 5.27 -4.41 2.23
CA GLY A 61 4.84 -4.00 0.90
C GLY A 61 3.65 -4.79 0.37
N LEU A 62 2.96 -4.20 -0.60
CA LEU A 62 2.11 -4.95 -1.51
C LEU A 62 2.93 -5.47 -2.70
N ALA A 63 2.59 -6.66 -3.17
CA ALA A 63 3.14 -7.27 -4.39
C ALA A 63 2.07 -8.19 -5.01
N PRO A 64 1.76 -8.04 -6.31
CA PRO A 64 0.99 -9.03 -7.05
C PRO A 64 1.61 -10.43 -7.01
N ILE A 65 0.78 -11.47 -7.13
CA ILE A 65 1.16 -12.89 -6.95
C ILE A 65 2.04 -13.51 -8.07
N VAL A 66 2.74 -12.68 -8.84
CA VAL A 66 3.45 -13.12 -10.05
C VAL A 66 4.74 -13.87 -9.71
N LYS A 67 5.43 -13.46 -8.64
CA LYS A 67 6.69 -14.05 -8.17
C LYS A 67 6.90 -13.74 -6.68
N PRO A 68 7.79 -14.46 -5.97
CA PRO A 68 8.16 -14.09 -4.61
C PRO A 68 8.81 -12.70 -4.57
N VAL A 69 8.48 -11.93 -3.54
CA VAL A 69 9.10 -10.64 -3.21
C VAL A 69 9.27 -10.58 -1.69
N ASP A 70 10.49 -10.37 -1.23
CA ASP A 70 10.77 -10.33 0.20
C ASP A 70 10.13 -9.10 0.87
N GLY A 71 9.52 -9.31 2.04
CA GLY A 71 8.87 -8.23 2.79
C GLY A 71 7.63 -7.65 2.12
N ALA A 72 7.05 -8.35 1.13
CA ALA A 72 5.82 -7.95 0.46
C ALA A 72 4.87 -9.14 0.23
N GLY A 73 3.59 -8.83 0.04
CA GLY A 73 2.57 -9.83 -0.22
C GLY A 73 1.27 -9.20 -0.71
N HIS A 74 0.14 -9.88 -0.53
CA HIS A 74 -1.15 -9.34 -0.92
C HIS A 74 -2.23 -9.56 0.13
N HIS A 75 -3.23 -8.70 0.09
CA HIS A 75 -4.31 -8.70 1.05
C HIS A 75 -5.29 -9.86 0.82
N HIS A 76 -5.89 -10.28 1.91
CA HIS A 76 -7.04 -11.17 1.97
C HIS A 76 -8.05 -10.59 2.93
N LEU A 77 -9.34 -10.71 2.60
CA LEU A 77 -10.43 -10.46 3.51
C LEU A 77 -11.05 -11.79 3.93
N LEU A 78 -10.98 -12.09 5.22
CA LEU A 78 -11.64 -13.22 5.86
C LEU A 78 -13.03 -12.77 6.31
N VAL A 79 -14.06 -13.49 5.89
CA VAL A 79 -15.47 -13.21 6.19
C VAL A 79 -16.04 -14.33 7.06
N ASN A 80 -16.52 -13.97 8.25
CA ASN A 80 -17.04 -14.90 9.26
C ASN A 80 -16.06 -16.04 9.57
N ARG A 81 -14.78 -15.69 9.69
CA ARG A 81 -13.68 -16.67 9.77
C ARG A 81 -12.54 -16.14 10.63
N ASP A 82 -12.08 -16.99 11.55
CA ASP A 82 -10.86 -16.76 12.33
C ASP A 82 -9.59 -16.99 11.49
N LEU A 83 -8.44 -16.60 12.05
CA LEU A 83 -7.15 -16.87 11.41
C LEU A 83 -6.94 -18.37 11.16
N PRO A 84 -6.21 -18.75 10.10
CA PRO A 84 -5.85 -20.14 9.88
C PRO A 84 -5.02 -20.65 11.07
N LEU A 85 -5.22 -21.92 11.45
CA LEU A 85 -4.43 -22.55 12.51
C LEU A 85 -2.99 -22.88 12.05
N ASP A 86 -2.78 -22.98 10.75
CA ASP A 86 -1.51 -23.36 10.13
C ASP A 86 -1.08 -22.28 9.12
N PHE A 87 -0.09 -21.47 9.49
CA PHE A 87 0.45 -20.39 8.66
C PHE A 87 1.48 -20.89 7.63
N THR A 88 1.68 -22.20 7.51
CA THR A 88 2.60 -22.80 6.52
C THR A 88 1.86 -23.32 5.28
N LYS A 89 0.53 -23.29 5.29
CA LYS A 89 -0.32 -23.76 4.19
C LYS A 89 -0.99 -22.61 3.43
N PRO A 90 -1.25 -22.80 2.12
CA PRO A 90 -2.01 -21.81 1.35
C PRO A 90 -3.40 -21.58 1.93
N LEU A 91 -3.84 -20.32 1.89
CA LEU A 91 -5.24 -19.98 2.16
C LEU A 91 -6.15 -20.70 1.16
N PRO A 92 -7.30 -21.25 1.62
CA PRO A 92 -8.21 -21.97 0.75
C PRO A 92 -8.99 -20.99 -0.14
N PHE A 93 -9.35 -21.44 -1.34
CA PHE A 93 -10.22 -20.71 -2.24
C PHE A 93 -11.68 -21.10 -1.97
N ASN A 94 -12.40 -20.27 -1.23
CA ASN A 94 -13.83 -20.38 -0.99
C ASN A 94 -14.42 -19.01 -0.61
N ASP A 95 -15.73 -18.93 -0.43
CA ASP A 95 -16.46 -17.67 -0.23
C ASP A 95 -16.09 -16.91 1.06
N GLN A 96 -15.39 -17.55 1.99
CA GLN A 96 -14.92 -16.91 3.23
C GLN A 96 -13.56 -16.23 3.09
N TYR A 97 -12.84 -16.46 1.99
CA TYR A 97 -11.53 -15.87 1.72
C TYR A 97 -11.60 -15.10 0.39
N ILE A 98 -11.66 -13.78 0.48
CA ILE A 98 -11.60 -12.93 -0.71
C ILE A 98 -10.14 -12.53 -0.93
N HIS A 99 -9.61 -12.84 -2.12
CA HIS A 99 -8.20 -12.70 -2.46
C HIS A 99 -7.95 -11.43 -3.29
N PHE A 100 -6.96 -10.62 -2.89
CA PHE A 100 -6.56 -9.39 -3.58
C PHE A 100 -5.17 -9.53 -4.22
N GLY A 101 -4.99 -10.57 -5.04
CA GLY A 101 -3.69 -10.98 -5.60
C GLY A 101 -3.06 -10.04 -6.63
N LYS A 102 -3.69 -8.91 -6.96
CA LYS A 102 -3.12 -7.87 -7.85
C LYS A 102 -2.56 -6.69 -7.07
N GLY A 103 -2.54 -6.71 -5.74
CA GLY A 103 -2.11 -5.57 -4.94
C GLY A 103 -3.19 -4.49 -4.80
N GLN A 104 -4.46 -4.91 -4.77
CA GLN A 104 -5.58 -4.00 -4.53
C GLN A 104 -5.60 -3.52 -3.07
N MET A 105 -6.13 -2.32 -2.85
CA MET A 105 -6.32 -1.71 -1.53
C MET A 105 -7.79 -1.54 -1.14
N GLU A 106 -8.71 -2.01 -1.98
CA GLU A 106 -10.15 -1.90 -1.74
C GLU A 106 -10.94 -2.99 -2.46
N THR A 107 -12.18 -3.16 -2.02
CA THR A 107 -13.19 -3.99 -2.67
C THR A 107 -14.58 -3.43 -2.43
N VAL A 108 -15.56 -3.82 -3.24
CA VAL A 108 -16.96 -3.50 -2.99
C VAL A 108 -17.65 -4.67 -2.32
N LEU A 109 -18.11 -4.47 -1.08
CA LEU A 109 -18.92 -5.45 -0.36
C LEU A 109 -20.36 -5.38 -0.84
N THR A 110 -20.92 -6.52 -1.23
CA THR A 110 -22.31 -6.67 -1.70
C THR A 110 -23.12 -7.62 -0.81
N PHE A 111 -22.74 -7.71 0.47
CA PHE A 111 -23.38 -8.58 1.45
C PHE A 111 -24.86 -8.25 1.61
N VAL A 112 -25.67 -9.27 1.90
CA VAL A 112 -27.07 -9.11 2.29
C VAL A 112 -27.16 -8.54 3.71
N PRO A 113 -28.32 -8.02 4.14
CA PRO A 113 -28.50 -7.59 5.53
C PRO A 113 -28.16 -8.71 6.52
N GLY A 114 -27.39 -8.37 7.56
CA GLY A 114 -26.89 -9.34 8.53
C GLY A 114 -25.68 -8.86 9.30
N THR A 115 -25.21 -9.71 10.21
CA THR A 115 -24.00 -9.46 11.00
C THR A 115 -22.82 -10.21 10.41
N TYR A 116 -21.68 -9.53 10.26
CA TYR A 116 -20.46 -10.11 9.70
C TYR A 116 -19.25 -9.82 10.59
N THR A 117 -18.36 -10.80 10.72
CA THR A 117 -17.02 -10.60 11.28
C THR A 117 -16.03 -10.55 10.12
N LEU A 118 -15.24 -9.49 10.05
CA LEU A 118 -14.24 -9.24 9.02
C LEU A 118 -12.85 -9.20 9.62
N ARG A 119 -11.88 -9.73 8.89
CA ARG A 119 -10.45 -9.63 9.24
C ARG A 119 -9.61 -9.53 7.97
N LEU A 120 -8.60 -8.68 7.99
CA LEU A 120 -7.58 -8.66 6.93
C LEU A 120 -6.40 -9.55 7.30
N LEU A 121 -5.81 -10.18 6.29
CA LEU A 121 -4.62 -11.02 6.42
C LEU A 121 -3.71 -10.81 5.22
N LEU A 122 -2.41 -10.64 5.47
CA LEU A 122 -1.41 -10.62 4.41
C LEU A 122 -0.90 -12.04 4.16
N ALA A 123 -0.69 -12.40 2.89
CA ALA A 123 -0.02 -13.64 2.51
C ALA A 123 0.96 -13.40 1.35
N ASP A 124 1.87 -14.34 1.14
CA ASP A 124 2.83 -14.29 0.03
C ASP A 124 2.18 -14.65 -1.32
N HIS A 125 2.97 -14.64 -2.40
CA HIS A 125 2.54 -15.02 -3.76
C HIS A 125 1.89 -16.42 -3.89
N LYS A 126 2.15 -17.34 -2.96
CA LYS A 126 1.56 -18.70 -2.90
C LYS A 126 0.38 -18.77 -1.94
N HIS A 127 -0.11 -17.64 -1.45
CA HIS A 127 -1.15 -17.53 -0.45
C HIS A 127 -0.75 -18.12 0.91
N ILE A 128 0.56 -18.23 1.20
CA ILE A 128 1.06 -18.63 2.51
C ILE A 128 0.98 -17.43 3.46
N PRO A 129 0.17 -17.48 4.53
CA PRO A 129 -0.05 -16.34 5.42
C PRO A 129 1.22 -15.84 6.11
N TYR A 130 1.39 -14.52 6.18
CA TYR A 130 2.28 -13.90 7.15
C TYR A 130 1.54 -13.68 8.47
N PHE A 131 2.28 -13.54 9.57
CA PHE A 131 1.73 -13.09 10.86
C PHE A 131 1.47 -11.57 10.87
N VAL A 132 0.76 -11.09 9.85
CA VAL A 132 0.45 -9.68 9.59
C VAL A 132 -1.04 -9.59 9.25
N TYR A 133 -1.84 -9.24 10.24
CA TYR A 133 -3.29 -9.30 10.16
C TYR A 133 -3.94 -8.19 11.00
N SER A 134 -5.19 -7.88 10.71
CA SER A 134 -5.98 -6.96 11.51
C SER A 134 -6.56 -7.66 12.74
N LYS A 135 -6.95 -6.87 13.75
CA LYS A 135 -7.94 -7.35 14.73
C LYS A 135 -9.23 -7.75 13.99
N PRO A 136 -9.98 -8.76 14.49
CA PRO A 136 -11.31 -9.03 13.97
C PRO A 136 -12.21 -7.82 14.24
N MET A 137 -13.13 -7.57 13.31
CA MET A 137 -14.05 -6.45 13.36
C MET A 137 -15.46 -6.95 13.03
N LYS A 138 -16.43 -6.65 13.87
CA LYS A 138 -17.84 -6.98 13.66
C LYS A 138 -18.56 -5.80 13.04
N ILE A 139 -19.33 -6.04 12.00
CA ILE A 139 -20.18 -5.03 11.35
C ILE A 139 -21.60 -5.54 11.18
N THR A 140 -22.53 -4.60 11.00
CA THR A 140 -23.92 -4.90 10.65
C THR A 140 -24.24 -4.30 9.29
N VAL A 141 -24.66 -5.12 8.34
CA VAL A 141 -25.25 -4.66 7.09
C VAL A 141 -26.75 -4.48 7.34
N THR A 142 -27.24 -3.24 7.24
CA THR A 142 -28.65 -2.91 7.54
C THR A 142 -29.55 -3.07 6.32
N LYS A 143 -29.02 -2.81 5.13
CA LYS A 143 -29.74 -2.86 3.85
C LYS A 143 -28.78 -3.18 2.70
N LYS A 144 -29.29 -3.89 1.70
CA LYS A 144 -28.67 -4.03 0.38
C LYS A 144 -29.47 -3.20 -0.64
N ASN A 145 -28.83 -2.19 -1.23
CA ASN A 145 -29.37 -1.31 -2.25
C ASN A 145 -29.13 -1.94 -3.62
N GLU A 146 -30.16 -2.56 -4.19
CA GLU A 146 -30.08 -3.24 -5.50
C GLU A 146 -29.98 -2.25 -6.68
N ASP A 147 -30.32 -0.98 -6.48
CA ASP A 147 -30.30 0.06 -7.52
C ASP A 147 -28.91 0.65 -7.78
N VAL A 148 -27.91 0.29 -6.97
CA VAL A 148 -26.53 0.79 -7.09
C VAL A 148 -25.67 -0.30 -7.73
N ASP A 149 -25.14 -0.05 -8.93
CA ASP A 149 -24.17 -0.95 -9.55
C ASP A 149 -22.84 -0.89 -8.78
N PRO A 150 -22.37 -2.00 -8.16
CA PRO A 150 -21.10 -2.04 -7.46
C PRO A 150 -19.91 -1.53 -8.29
N LYS A 151 -19.95 -1.71 -9.62
CA LYS A 151 -18.85 -1.33 -10.51
C LYS A 151 -18.68 0.18 -10.63
N THR A 152 -19.71 0.98 -10.36
CA THR A 152 -19.64 2.44 -10.48
C THR A 152 -19.01 3.11 -9.25
N LEU A 153 -18.87 2.37 -8.14
CA LEU A 153 -18.37 2.92 -6.88
C LEU A 153 -16.85 3.08 -6.84
N ILE A 154 -16.13 2.35 -7.68
CA ILE A 154 -14.67 2.41 -7.75
C ILE A 154 -14.27 3.39 -8.85
N GLN A 155 -13.53 4.42 -8.47
CA GLN A 155 -13.04 5.45 -9.39
C GLN A 155 -11.52 5.48 -9.33
N PRO A 156 -10.80 5.26 -10.45
CA PRO A 156 -9.34 5.26 -10.46
C PRO A 156 -8.75 6.55 -9.89
N GLY A 157 -7.86 6.43 -8.91
CA GLY A 157 -7.21 7.60 -8.30
C GLY A 157 -6.35 7.25 -7.09
N VAL A 158 -5.66 8.26 -6.58
CA VAL A 158 -4.84 8.15 -5.36
C VAL A 158 -5.14 9.27 -4.38
N ALA A 159 -4.95 8.98 -3.10
CA ALA A 159 -5.19 9.93 -2.02
C ALA A 159 -4.19 9.76 -0.87
N ILE A 160 -3.94 10.87 -0.17
CA ILE A 160 -3.35 10.88 1.17
C ILE A 160 -4.53 10.84 2.16
N LEU A 161 -4.63 9.77 2.94
CA LEU A 161 -5.67 9.59 3.95
C LEU A 161 -5.29 10.28 5.27
N GLU A 162 -4.00 10.23 5.60
CA GLU A 162 -3.40 10.90 6.75
C GLU A 162 -2.00 11.39 6.36
N PRO A 163 -1.55 12.56 6.85
CA PRO A 163 -2.29 13.51 7.68
C PRO A 163 -3.39 14.24 6.91
N ARG A 164 -4.31 14.91 7.62
CA ARG A 164 -5.31 15.79 6.98
C ARG A 164 -4.67 17.12 6.60
N SER A 165 -5.18 17.74 5.53
CA SER A 165 -4.70 19.04 5.07
C SER A 165 -4.82 20.10 6.16
N GLY A 166 -3.74 20.84 6.41
CA GLY A 166 -3.64 21.92 7.38
C GLY A 166 -3.45 21.47 8.84
N GLU A 167 -3.35 20.17 9.11
CA GLU A 167 -3.08 19.66 10.46
C GLU A 167 -1.57 19.67 10.74
N PRO A 168 -1.08 20.42 11.76
CA PRO A 168 0.34 20.44 12.09
C PRO A 168 0.85 19.06 12.52
N GLN A 169 1.97 18.61 11.96
CA GLN A 169 2.53 17.29 12.19
C GLN A 169 3.91 17.36 12.84
N ARG A 170 4.09 16.69 13.99
CA ARG A 170 5.40 16.57 14.66
C ARG A 170 6.16 15.34 14.13
N PRO A 171 7.38 15.50 13.62
CA PRO A 171 8.21 14.37 13.19
C PRO A 171 8.60 13.40 14.33
N PRO A 172 8.69 12.09 14.05
CA PRO A 172 8.18 11.43 12.85
C PRO A 172 6.65 11.33 12.91
N PHE A 173 5.97 11.59 11.79
CA PHE A 173 4.53 11.41 11.67
C PHE A 173 4.19 10.42 10.55
N ARG A 174 3.03 9.79 10.65
CA ARG A 174 2.58 8.79 9.68
C ARG A 174 1.88 9.44 8.49
N VAL A 175 2.20 8.96 7.30
CA VAL A 175 1.47 9.23 6.07
C VAL A 175 0.81 7.93 5.62
N ARG A 176 -0.51 7.92 5.49
CA ARG A 176 -1.28 6.78 4.96
C ARG A 176 -1.81 7.11 3.58
N LEU A 177 -1.64 6.18 2.66
CA LEU A 177 -1.95 6.36 1.25
C LEU A 177 -3.07 5.40 0.83
N HIS A 178 -3.72 5.72 -0.28
CA HIS A 178 -4.73 4.87 -0.88
C HIS A 178 -4.67 4.93 -2.40
N ALA A 179 -4.83 3.79 -3.04
CA ALA A 179 -5.03 3.65 -4.48
C ALA A 179 -6.41 3.04 -4.71
N SER A 180 -7.30 3.81 -5.32
CA SER A 180 -8.63 3.36 -5.70
C SER A 180 -8.61 2.88 -7.15
N GLY A 181 -9.19 1.72 -7.42
CA GLY A 181 -9.24 1.13 -8.77
C GLY A 181 -7.89 0.84 -9.45
N LEU A 182 -6.77 0.92 -8.71
CA LEU A 182 -5.40 0.77 -9.22
C LEU A 182 -4.64 -0.25 -8.37
N ASN A 183 -3.58 -0.83 -8.95
CA ASN A 183 -2.79 -1.87 -8.29
C ASN A 183 -1.47 -1.32 -7.77
N VAL A 184 -1.19 -1.57 -6.49
CA VAL A 184 0.07 -1.20 -5.84
C VAL A 184 0.96 -2.43 -5.75
N GLY A 185 2.24 -2.27 -6.07
CA GLY A 185 3.20 -3.36 -6.02
C GLY A 185 4.64 -2.89 -5.82
N HIS A 186 5.42 -3.73 -5.16
CA HIS A 186 6.87 -3.62 -5.10
C HIS A 186 7.46 -3.44 -6.50
N VAL A 187 8.48 -2.60 -6.63
CA VAL A 187 9.07 -2.23 -7.92
C VAL A 187 9.58 -3.43 -8.72
N ASP A 188 9.95 -4.51 -8.06
CA ASP A 188 10.34 -5.77 -8.72
C ASP A 188 9.22 -6.37 -9.58
N ILE A 189 7.96 -6.04 -9.32
CA ILE A 189 6.81 -6.43 -10.14
C ILE A 189 6.62 -5.40 -11.25
N GLN A 190 6.98 -5.79 -12.46
CA GLN A 190 7.06 -4.91 -13.64
C GLN A 190 5.84 -5.07 -14.58
N ASP A 191 4.81 -5.80 -14.16
CA ASP A 191 3.57 -5.97 -14.90
C ASP A 191 2.89 -4.61 -15.17
N LYS A 192 2.31 -4.47 -16.36
CA LYS A 192 1.58 -3.26 -16.76
C LYS A 192 0.39 -3.01 -15.81
N GLY A 193 0.21 -1.76 -15.41
CA GLY A 193 -0.84 -1.33 -14.50
C GLY A 193 -0.55 -1.59 -13.03
N VAL A 194 0.67 -2.03 -12.68
CA VAL A 194 1.17 -2.11 -11.31
C VAL A 194 2.14 -0.96 -11.07
N GLY A 195 1.94 -0.23 -9.97
CA GLY A 195 2.79 0.89 -9.62
C GLY A 195 3.14 0.93 -8.14
N HIS A 196 4.05 1.83 -7.80
CA HIS A 196 4.37 2.19 -6.42
C HIS A 196 4.03 3.66 -6.18
N PHE A 197 3.78 4.02 -4.93
CA PHE A 197 3.54 5.41 -4.59
C PHE A 197 4.83 6.24 -4.63
N ARG A 198 4.71 7.49 -5.07
CA ARG A 198 5.74 8.51 -4.95
C ARG A 198 5.14 9.72 -4.27
N LEU A 199 5.73 10.14 -3.15
CA LEU A 199 5.35 11.40 -2.51
C LEU A 199 6.13 12.54 -3.15
N ILE A 200 5.44 13.65 -3.38
CA ILE A 200 6.02 14.89 -3.88
C ILE A 200 5.77 15.97 -2.84
N ALA A 201 6.85 16.51 -2.25
CA ALA A 201 6.78 17.58 -1.27
C ALA A 201 7.45 18.85 -1.80
N GLU A 202 6.69 19.94 -1.81
CA GLU A 202 7.13 21.24 -2.33
C GLU A 202 7.08 22.27 -1.19
N ARG A 203 8.16 23.04 -1.00
CA ARG A 203 8.19 24.19 -0.08
C ARG A 203 8.82 25.39 -0.77
N ALA A 204 8.39 26.59 -0.38
CA ALA A 204 8.91 27.82 -0.96
C ALA A 204 10.45 27.93 -0.77
N GLY A 205 11.16 28.24 -1.85
CA GLY A 205 12.61 28.47 -1.81
C GLY A 205 13.46 27.21 -1.67
N ALA A 206 12.91 26.00 -1.82
CA ALA A 206 13.68 24.75 -1.83
C ALA A 206 13.34 23.88 -3.05
N PRO A 207 14.23 22.94 -3.43
CA PRO A 207 13.91 21.94 -4.44
C PRO A 207 12.69 21.08 -4.07
N THR A 208 11.98 20.59 -5.09
CA THR A 208 10.93 19.59 -4.91
C THR A 208 11.53 18.26 -4.47
N GLU A 209 11.04 17.75 -3.35
CA GLU A 209 11.48 16.47 -2.78
C GLU A 209 10.61 15.35 -3.33
N ARG A 210 11.25 14.26 -3.75
CA ARG A 210 10.60 13.08 -4.33
C ARG A 210 10.98 11.85 -3.52
N ILE A 211 9.96 11.17 -3.00
CA ILE A 211 10.14 10.04 -2.09
C ILE A 211 9.44 8.83 -2.73
N ASP A 212 10.23 7.99 -3.40
CA ASP A 212 9.75 6.77 -4.04
C ASP A 212 9.56 5.64 -3.02
N LEU A 213 8.34 5.11 -2.92
CA LEU A 213 7.98 4.01 -2.02
C LEU A 213 8.09 2.66 -2.75
N VAL A 214 9.27 2.40 -3.31
CA VAL A 214 9.57 1.28 -4.22
C VAL A 214 9.26 -0.10 -3.63
N LYS A 215 9.12 -0.20 -2.30
CA LYS A 215 8.79 -1.45 -1.61
C LYS A 215 7.29 -1.77 -1.64
N GLY A 216 6.46 -1.00 -2.36
CA GLY A 216 5.00 -1.22 -2.40
C GLY A 216 4.29 -0.81 -1.11
N LEU A 217 4.87 0.13 -0.35
CA LEU A 217 4.36 0.54 0.95
C LEU A 217 3.06 1.35 0.80
N THR A 218 2.05 1.04 1.62
CA THR A 218 0.79 1.80 1.68
C THR A 218 0.77 2.87 2.77
N GLU A 219 1.79 2.87 3.63
CA GLU A 219 2.05 3.90 4.62
C GLU A 219 3.55 4.09 4.83
N VAL A 220 3.94 5.28 5.28
CA VAL A 220 5.31 5.60 5.69
C VAL A 220 5.31 6.52 6.89
N TRP A 221 6.45 6.59 7.58
CA TRP A 221 6.72 7.60 8.58
C TRP A 221 7.69 8.61 8.01
N LEU A 222 7.34 9.90 8.07
CA LEU A 222 8.15 10.98 7.55
C LEU A 222 8.72 11.82 8.69
N ALA A 223 9.98 12.22 8.54
CA ALA A 223 10.67 13.19 9.38
C ALA A 223 11.33 14.31 8.53
N PRO A 224 10.54 15.11 7.80
CA PRO A 224 11.07 16.25 7.08
C PRO A 224 11.56 17.34 8.05
N PRO A 225 12.45 18.25 7.60
CA PRO A 225 12.76 19.45 8.36
C PRO A 225 11.51 20.31 8.63
N PRO A 226 11.51 21.16 9.67
CA PRO A 226 10.45 22.12 9.91
C PRO A 226 10.17 22.99 8.67
N GLY A 227 8.90 23.28 8.40
CA GLY A 227 8.47 24.05 7.24
C GLY A 227 7.02 23.80 6.85
N ASN A 228 6.54 24.61 5.91
CA ASN A 228 5.23 24.46 5.29
C ASN A 228 5.41 23.86 3.91
N TYR A 229 4.69 22.77 3.64
CA TYR A 229 4.80 21.97 2.43
C TYR A 229 3.44 21.85 1.73
N LYS A 230 3.44 21.84 0.41
CA LYS A 230 2.40 21.20 -0.39
C LYS A 230 2.82 19.76 -0.62
N LEU A 231 2.07 18.80 -0.05
CA LEU A 231 2.34 17.38 -0.19
C LEU A 231 1.28 16.76 -1.11
N LYS A 232 1.70 16.02 -2.14
CA LYS A 232 0.81 15.19 -2.97
C LYS A 232 1.40 13.80 -3.14
N VAL A 233 0.57 12.86 -3.56
CA VAL A 233 0.99 11.51 -3.91
C VAL A 233 0.70 11.22 -5.39
N GLU A 234 1.65 10.55 -6.03
CA GLU A 234 1.52 9.96 -7.35
C GLU A 234 1.53 8.43 -7.23
N LEU A 235 0.82 7.73 -8.10
CA LEU A 235 1.09 6.32 -8.39
C LEU A 235 1.89 6.25 -9.67
N VAL A 236 3.07 5.66 -9.61
CA VAL A 236 4.01 5.58 -10.72
C VAL A 236 4.11 4.13 -11.17
N GLN A 237 3.89 3.86 -12.44
CA GLN A 237 3.97 2.51 -13.00
C GLN A 237 5.40 1.97 -12.90
N ASN A 238 5.54 0.73 -12.44
CA ASN A 238 6.84 0.13 -12.20
C ASN A 238 7.63 -0.08 -13.50
N ALA A 239 6.93 -0.47 -14.57
CA ALA A 239 7.50 -0.85 -15.87
C ALA A 239 8.25 0.27 -16.60
N ASP A 240 7.71 1.48 -16.60
CA ASP A 240 8.14 2.59 -17.46
C ASP A 240 8.15 3.94 -16.77
N GLN A 241 7.88 3.97 -15.45
CA GLN A 241 7.84 5.19 -14.63
C GLN A 241 6.76 6.20 -15.05
N GLN A 242 5.75 5.78 -15.84
CA GLN A 242 4.62 6.62 -16.17
C GLN A 242 3.78 6.92 -14.92
N VAL A 243 3.43 8.20 -14.69
CA VAL A 243 2.47 8.58 -13.65
C VAL A 243 1.07 8.10 -14.06
N MET A 244 0.51 7.18 -13.29
CA MET A 244 -0.81 6.58 -13.51
C MET A 244 -1.93 7.42 -12.91
N ALA A 245 -1.67 8.06 -11.75
CA ALA A 245 -2.61 8.93 -11.06
C ALA A 245 -1.86 9.90 -10.14
N THR A 246 -2.48 11.04 -9.83
CA THR A 246 -1.95 12.06 -8.93
C THR A 246 -3.08 12.56 -8.03
N SER A 247 -2.82 12.74 -6.73
CA SER A 247 -3.78 13.31 -5.80
C SER A 247 -3.83 14.83 -5.91
N ALA A 248 -4.91 15.44 -5.40
CA ALA A 248 -4.85 16.84 -5.01
C ALA A 248 -3.76 17.02 -3.92
N PRO A 249 -3.07 18.18 -3.89
CA PRO A 249 -2.12 18.47 -2.82
C PRO A 249 -2.85 18.77 -1.51
N ILE A 250 -2.22 18.39 -0.40
CA ILE A 250 -2.60 18.82 0.95
C ILE A 250 -1.58 19.84 1.46
N ASP A 251 -2.05 20.75 2.31
CA ASP A 251 -1.19 21.59 3.12
C ASP A 251 -0.64 20.78 4.30
N LEU A 252 0.67 20.81 4.49
CA LEU A 252 1.37 20.14 5.58
C LEU A 252 2.24 21.15 6.31
N GLU A 253 1.94 21.38 7.59
CA GLU A 253 2.77 22.18 8.48
C GLU A 253 3.61 21.26 9.37
N VAL A 254 4.92 21.49 9.39
CA VAL A 254 5.87 20.82 10.28
C VAL A 254 6.45 21.89 11.19
N PRO A 255 6.01 21.97 12.46
CA PRO A 255 6.45 23.02 13.37
C PRO A 255 7.93 22.85 13.73
N ARG A 256 8.53 23.93 14.24
CA ARG A 256 9.89 23.94 14.77
C ARG A 256 10.00 23.14 16.07
#